data_AF-A0A327QHH0-F1
#
_entry.id   AF-A0A327QHH0-F1
#
_cell.length_a   1.000
_cell.length_b   1.000
_cell.length_c   1.000
_cell.angle_alpha   90.00
_cell.angle_beta   90.00
_cell.angle_gamma   90.00
#
_symmetry.space_group_name_H-M   'P 1'
#
loop_
_entity.id
_entity.type
_entity.pdbx_description
1 polymer ?
#
loop_
_entity_poly.entity_id
_entity_poly.type
_entity_poly.pdbx_seq_one_letter_code
_entity_poly.pdbx_strand_id
1 'polypeptide(L)'
;MSADEKNIIHEGARLKKIIKDKGMKLLEFARLAGFTNQVAHYYFREENIKRETLKEFCVKLHISLPEFYDWTGVPKPIGTPFHAGKRLNELISEKNFKVVKFAEKMGISRRALYNMFERSNFDSELVQRVSDALGITPDEFLQTNPQNQVSEDGEPHLIDWREKYYELLEIHTKILREYADYKKSQESKGL
;
A
#
# COMPACT_ATOMS: atom_id res chain seq x y z
N MET A 1 -5.38 14.81 26.42
CA MET A 1 -6.18 14.99 25.17
C MET A 1 -5.76 13.86 24.25
N SER A 2 -6.61 12.85 24.06
CA SER A 2 -6.26 11.60 23.38
C SER A 2 -6.08 11.81 21.89
N ALA A 3 -4.84 11.69 21.42
CA ALA A 3 -4.47 11.60 20.01
C ALA A 3 -4.70 10.17 19.49
N ASP A 4 -5.95 9.72 19.51
CA ASP A 4 -6.29 8.36 19.08
C ASP A 4 -7.63 8.31 18.32
N GLU A 5 -7.95 9.39 17.58
CA GLU A 5 -8.85 9.29 16.43
C GLU A 5 -8.10 8.57 15.31
N LYS A 6 -7.95 7.25 15.50
CA LYS A 6 -7.35 6.34 14.53
C LYS A 6 -7.99 6.60 13.19
N ASN A 7 -7.17 6.93 12.21
CA ASN A 7 -7.52 6.87 10.80
C ASN A 7 -8.20 5.51 10.56
N ILE A 8 -9.53 5.48 10.46
CA ILE A 8 -10.31 4.24 10.30
C ILE A 8 -10.03 3.75 8.88
N ILE A 9 -8.97 2.94 8.74
CA ILE A 9 -8.57 2.36 7.46
C ILE A 9 -9.42 1.12 7.25
N HIS A 10 -10.11 1.06 6.11
CA HIS A 10 -10.81 -0.15 5.71
C HIS A 10 -9.80 -1.18 5.20
N GLU A 11 -9.48 -2.19 6.02
CA GLU A 11 -8.39 -3.13 5.75
C GLU A 11 -8.59 -3.93 4.47
N GLY A 12 -9.82 -4.35 4.16
CA GLY A 12 -10.13 -5.02 2.89
C GLY A 12 -9.90 -4.15 1.64
N ALA A 13 -10.09 -2.84 1.74
CA ALA A 13 -9.85 -1.90 0.63
C ALA A 13 -8.35 -1.63 0.47
N ARG A 14 -7.63 -1.45 1.59
CA ARG A 14 -6.17 -1.34 1.65
C ARG A 14 -5.51 -2.57 1.03
N LEU A 15 -5.95 -3.77 1.39
CA LEU A 15 -5.45 -5.03 0.84
C LEU A 15 -5.59 -5.08 -0.69
N LYS A 16 -6.75 -4.69 -1.25
CA LYS A 16 -6.91 -4.60 -2.71
C LYS A 16 -5.94 -3.63 -3.35
N LYS A 17 -5.72 -2.48 -2.72
CA LYS A 17 -4.81 -1.46 -3.22
C LYS A 17 -3.39 -2.02 -3.30
N ILE A 18 -2.91 -2.62 -2.22
CA ILE A 18 -1.58 -3.23 -2.14
C ILE A 18 -1.40 -4.33 -3.21
N ILE A 19 -2.39 -5.20 -3.38
CA ILE A 19 -2.34 -6.27 -4.40
C ILE A 19 -2.19 -5.66 -5.80
N LYS A 20 -2.98 -4.62 -6.13
CA LYS A 20 -2.90 -3.93 -7.42
C LYS A 20 -1.58 -3.20 -7.61
N ASP A 21 -1.11 -2.53 -6.57
CA ASP A 21 0.14 -1.78 -6.55
C ASP A 21 1.34 -2.71 -6.78
N LYS A 22 1.31 -3.93 -6.23
CA LYS A 22 2.30 -4.98 -6.52
C LYS A 22 2.14 -5.64 -7.90
N GLY A 23 1.23 -5.14 -8.75
CA GLY A 23 1.01 -5.68 -10.10
C GLY A 23 0.33 -7.05 -10.12
N MET A 24 -0.22 -7.51 -8.99
CA MET A 24 -0.84 -8.83 -8.86
C MET A 24 -2.36 -8.75 -9.11
N LYS A 25 -2.94 -9.79 -9.72
CA LYS A 25 -4.41 -9.87 -9.88
C LYS A 25 -5.06 -10.32 -8.58
N LEU A 26 -6.24 -9.80 -8.26
CA LEU A 26 -6.98 -10.20 -7.04
C LEU A 26 -7.24 -11.72 -6.98
N LEU A 27 -7.55 -12.35 -8.12
CA LEU A 27 -7.75 -13.81 -8.18
C LEU A 27 -6.45 -14.59 -7.97
N GLU A 28 -5.33 -14.04 -8.45
CA GLU A 28 -4.02 -14.66 -8.26
C GLU A 28 -3.62 -14.61 -6.79
N PHE A 29 -3.85 -13.47 -6.12
CA PHE A 29 -3.68 -13.36 -4.69
C PHE A 29 -4.58 -14.35 -3.94
N ALA A 30 -5.85 -14.51 -4.32
CA ALA A 30 -6.75 -15.48 -3.69
C ALA A 30 -6.21 -16.92 -3.76
N ARG A 31 -5.69 -17.30 -4.93
CA ARG A 31 -5.04 -18.61 -5.14
C ARG A 31 -3.81 -18.78 -4.26
N LEU A 32 -2.96 -17.75 -4.17
CA LEU A 32 -1.76 -17.74 -3.33
C LEU A 32 -2.11 -17.73 -1.83
N ALA A 33 -3.21 -17.06 -1.47
CA ALA A 33 -3.81 -17.05 -0.15
C ALA A 33 -4.39 -18.42 0.25
N GLY A 34 -4.66 -19.31 -0.70
CA GLY A 34 -5.25 -20.63 -0.45
C GLY A 34 -6.77 -20.58 -0.26
N PHE A 35 -7.43 -19.54 -0.74
CA PHE A 35 -8.86 -19.34 -0.56
C PHE A 35 -9.62 -19.28 -1.89
N THR A 36 -10.91 -19.60 -1.86
CA THR A 36 -11.80 -19.48 -3.03
C THR A 36 -12.06 -18.01 -3.36
N ASN A 37 -12.52 -17.75 -4.58
CA ASN A 37 -12.87 -16.39 -5.02
C ASN A 37 -13.97 -15.76 -4.12
N GLN A 38 -14.93 -16.56 -3.65
CA GLN A 38 -15.96 -16.10 -2.72
C GLN A 38 -15.37 -15.61 -1.39
N VAL A 39 -14.43 -16.37 -0.82
CA VAL A 39 -13.75 -16.01 0.44
C VAL A 39 -12.84 -14.79 0.24
N ALA A 40 -12.18 -14.67 -0.91
CA ALA A 40 -11.42 -13.47 -1.24
C ALA A 40 -12.33 -12.24 -1.31
N HIS A 41 -13.47 -12.33 -2.00
CA HIS A 41 -14.46 -11.26 -2.07
C HIS A 41 -15.03 -10.87 -0.71
N TYR A 42 -15.14 -11.82 0.22
CA TYR A 42 -15.51 -11.56 1.61
C TYR A 42 -14.47 -10.67 2.30
N TYR A 43 -13.20 -11.10 2.40
CA TYR A 43 -12.14 -10.31 3.05
C TYR A 43 -11.94 -8.92 2.43
N PHE A 44 -12.14 -8.82 1.13
CA PHE A 44 -12.08 -7.58 0.37
C PHE A 44 -13.20 -6.57 0.66
N ARG A 45 -14.23 -6.95 1.41
CA ARG A 45 -15.31 -6.08 1.88
C ARG A 45 -15.29 -5.90 3.39
N GLU A 46 -14.43 -6.64 4.09
CA GLU A 46 -14.29 -6.53 5.54
C GLU A 46 -13.55 -5.24 5.91
N GLU A 47 -14.16 -4.48 6.81
CA GLU A 47 -13.59 -3.25 7.35
C GLU A 47 -12.39 -3.57 8.24
N ASN A 48 -12.49 -4.64 9.03
CA ASN A 48 -11.43 -5.16 9.89
C ASN A 48 -11.25 -6.65 9.63
N ILE A 49 -10.06 -7.03 9.21
CA ILE A 49 -9.62 -8.41 9.02
C ILE A 49 -9.00 -8.89 10.33
N LYS A 50 -9.24 -10.15 10.70
CA LYS A 50 -8.59 -10.73 11.89
C LYS A 50 -7.07 -10.58 11.78
N ARG A 51 -6.43 -10.11 12.84
CA ARG A 51 -4.99 -9.78 12.87
C ARG A 51 -4.09 -10.93 12.44
N GLU A 52 -4.42 -12.17 12.80
CA GLU A 52 -3.69 -13.38 12.39
C GLU A 52 -3.75 -13.57 10.88
N THR A 53 -4.96 -13.53 10.31
CA THR A 53 -5.18 -13.61 8.86
C THR A 53 -4.51 -12.46 8.10
N LEU A 54 -4.57 -11.24 8.64
CA LEU A 54 -3.93 -10.08 8.03
C LEU A 54 -2.40 -10.24 8.01
N LYS A 55 -1.80 -10.78 9.08
CA LYS A 55 -0.37 -11.09 9.11
C LYS A 55 0.00 -12.13 8.05
N GLU A 56 -0.80 -13.18 7.88
CA GLU A 56 -0.58 -14.17 6.82
C GLU A 56 -0.64 -13.54 5.43
N PHE A 57 -1.58 -12.61 5.19
CA PHE A 57 -1.65 -11.85 3.94
C PHE A 57 -0.43 -10.98 3.73
N CYS A 58 0.05 -10.30 4.77
CA CYS A 58 1.27 -9.49 4.70
C CYS A 58 2.49 -10.34 4.33
N VAL A 59 2.65 -11.53 4.95
CA VAL A 59 3.71 -12.49 4.62
C VAL A 59 3.64 -12.90 3.14
N LYS A 60 2.44 -13.22 2.66
CA LYS A 60 2.19 -13.61 1.26
C LYS A 60 2.43 -12.48 0.26
N LEU A 61 2.26 -11.23 0.68
CA LEU A 61 2.55 -10.04 -0.12
C LEU A 61 3.99 -9.56 0.04
N HIS A 62 4.80 -10.21 0.88
CA HIS A 62 6.15 -9.78 1.23
C HIS A 62 6.19 -8.33 1.73
N ILE A 63 5.32 -8.02 2.69
CA ILE A 63 5.30 -6.75 3.43
C ILE A 63 5.16 -7.02 4.92
N SER A 64 5.57 -6.06 5.73
CA SER A 64 5.33 -6.08 7.18
C SER A 64 3.95 -5.52 7.53
N LEU A 65 3.47 -5.81 8.75
CA LEU A 65 2.20 -5.27 9.24
C LEU A 65 2.23 -3.73 9.38
N PRO A 66 3.31 -3.08 9.87
CA PRO A 66 3.43 -1.63 9.82
C PRO A 66 3.33 -1.08 8.39
N GLU A 67 4.07 -1.67 7.44
CA GLU A 67 4.02 -1.27 6.03
C GLU A 67 2.62 -1.36 5.42
N PHE A 68 1.79 -2.29 5.88
CA PHE A 68 0.39 -2.40 5.45
C PHE A 68 -0.44 -1.18 5.85
N TYR A 69 -0.32 -0.73 7.12
CA TYR A 69 -1.07 0.42 7.62
C TYR A 69 -0.54 1.74 7.07
N ASP A 70 0.78 1.84 6.90
CA ASP A 70 1.46 3.01 6.35
C ASP A 70 1.55 3.00 4.81
N TRP A 71 0.85 2.06 4.15
CA TRP A 71 0.93 1.90 2.70
C TRP A 71 0.38 3.12 1.95
N THR A 72 1.28 3.89 1.36
CA THR A 72 0.96 5.10 0.59
C THR A 72 0.84 4.85 -0.91
N GLY A 73 1.28 3.69 -1.38
CA GLY A 73 1.25 3.27 -2.78
C GLY A 73 2.64 2.90 -3.29
N VAL A 74 2.73 2.54 -4.57
CA VAL A 74 4.04 2.43 -5.23
C VAL A 74 4.59 3.84 -5.47
N PRO A 75 5.88 4.10 -5.20
CA PRO A 75 6.52 5.34 -5.62
C PRO A 75 6.28 5.57 -7.10
N LYS A 76 5.60 6.67 -7.44
CA LYS A 76 5.41 7.05 -8.83
C LYS A 76 6.76 7.47 -9.40
N PRO A 77 7.05 7.16 -10.68
CA PRO A 77 8.24 7.65 -11.34
C PRO A 77 8.36 9.17 -11.18
N ILE A 78 9.57 9.65 -10.91
CA ILE A 78 9.89 11.08 -10.82
C ILE A 78 9.38 11.75 -12.10
N GLY A 79 8.59 12.82 -11.95
CA GLY A 79 7.97 13.54 -13.06
C GLY A 79 6.54 13.10 -13.43
N THR A 80 5.96 12.10 -12.75
CA THR A 80 4.53 11.79 -12.94
C THR A 80 3.68 12.92 -12.33
N PRO A 81 2.85 13.63 -13.11
CA PRO A 81 2.05 14.73 -12.59
C PRO A 81 1.06 14.22 -11.53
N PHE A 82 0.94 14.97 -10.43
CA PHE A 82 -0.09 14.71 -9.43
C PHE A 82 -1.47 14.90 -10.06
N HIS A 83 -2.40 14.00 -9.74
CA HIS A 83 -3.76 14.06 -10.24
C HIS A 83 -4.74 14.03 -9.06
N ALA A 84 -5.18 15.22 -8.64
CA ALA A 84 -6.05 15.43 -7.49
C ALA A 84 -7.34 14.61 -7.55
N GLY A 85 -7.99 14.54 -8.73
CA GLY A 85 -9.20 13.74 -8.92
C GLY A 85 -9.02 12.24 -8.69
N LYS A 86 -7.90 11.67 -9.16
CA LYS A 86 -7.56 10.26 -8.93
C LYS A 86 -7.26 10.01 -7.45
N ARG A 87 -6.50 10.91 -6.82
CA ARG A 87 -6.20 10.86 -5.37
C ARG A 87 -7.48 10.89 -4.53
N LEU A 88 -8.43 11.76 -4.89
CA LEU A 88 -9.74 11.82 -4.23
C LEU A 88 -10.49 10.48 -4.33
N ASN A 89 -10.57 9.90 -5.52
CA ASN A 89 -11.25 8.62 -5.71
C ASN A 89 -10.59 7.47 -4.92
N GLU A 90 -9.26 7.46 -4.86
CA GLU A 90 -8.48 6.53 -4.04
C GLU A 90 -8.82 6.69 -2.55
N LEU A 91 -8.80 7.92 -2.03
CA LEU A 91 -9.09 8.21 -0.61
C LEU A 91 -10.54 7.89 -0.22
N ILE A 92 -11.51 8.19 -1.09
CA ILE A 92 -12.92 7.80 -0.90
C ILE A 92 -13.04 6.28 -0.77
N SER A 93 -12.32 5.54 -1.61
CA SER A 93 -12.32 4.07 -1.60
C SER A 93 -11.63 3.51 -0.36
N GLU A 94 -10.50 4.08 0.06
CA GLU A 94 -9.74 3.66 1.25
C GLU A 94 -10.51 3.88 2.55
N LYS A 95 -11.23 4.99 2.66
CA LYS A 95 -12.09 5.30 3.82
C LYS A 95 -13.50 4.71 3.70
N ASN A 96 -13.74 3.86 2.69
CA ASN A 96 -15.02 3.20 2.44
C ASN A 96 -16.23 4.15 2.35
N PHE A 97 -16.01 5.37 1.86
CA PHE A 97 -17.10 6.28 1.59
C PHE A 97 -17.86 5.83 0.35
N LYS A 98 -19.18 5.65 0.49
CA LYS A 98 -20.04 5.49 -0.70
C LYS A 98 -20.03 6.80 -1.47
N VAL A 99 -19.70 6.75 -2.77
CA VAL A 99 -19.64 7.92 -3.67
C VAL A 99 -20.87 8.82 -3.53
N VAL A 100 -22.06 8.23 -3.43
CA VAL A 100 -23.33 8.96 -3.24
C VAL A 100 -23.34 9.75 -1.93
N LYS A 101 -23.01 9.09 -0.81
CA LYS A 101 -22.97 9.71 0.52
C LYS A 101 -21.88 10.77 0.61
N PHE A 102 -20.75 10.56 -0.06
CA PHE A 102 -19.68 11.54 -0.11
C PHE A 102 -20.09 12.79 -0.91
N ALA A 103 -20.79 12.62 -2.03
CA ALA A 103 -21.35 13.74 -2.80
C ALA A 103 -22.35 14.55 -1.97
N GLU A 104 -23.24 13.87 -1.23
CA GLU A 104 -24.17 14.50 -0.28
C GLU A 104 -23.42 15.27 0.82
N LYS A 105 -22.38 14.67 1.41
CA LYS A 105 -21.54 15.32 2.43
C LYS A 105 -20.84 16.57 1.91
N MET A 106 -20.44 16.56 0.63
CA MET A 106 -19.84 17.70 -0.07
C MET A 106 -20.87 18.72 -0.56
N GLY A 107 -22.18 18.44 -0.45
CA GLY A 107 -23.24 19.31 -0.96
C GLY A 107 -23.29 19.41 -2.49
N ILE A 108 -22.77 18.40 -3.21
CA ILE A 108 -22.69 18.40 -4.68
C ILE A 108 -23.46 17.23 -5.29
N SER A 109 -23.78 17.35 -6.57
CA SER A 109 -24.38 16.23 -7.31
C SER A 109 -23.37 15.10 -7.53
N ARG A 110 -23.87 13.86 -7.64
CA ARG A 110 -23.05 12.69 -8.02
C ARG A 110 -22.28 12.93 -9.31
N ARG A 111 -22.90 13.59 -10.30
CA ARG A 111 -22.29 13.93 -11.58
C ARG A 111 -21.13 14.91 -11.40
N ALA A 112 -21.28 15.90 -10.53
CA ALA A 112 -20.20 16.83 -10.20
C ALA A 112 -19.02 16.11 -9.54
N LEU A 113 -19.28 15.15 -8.65
CA LEU A 113 -18.22 14.34 -8.03
C LEU A 113 -17.47 13.48 -9.06
N TYR A 114 -18.17 12.84 -10.00
CA TYR A 114 -17.50 12.10 -11.09
C TYR A 114 -16.65 13.02 -11.97
N ASN A 115 -17.14 14.22 -12.30
CA ASN A 115 -16.36 15.22 -13.04
C ASN A 115 -15.11 15.65 -12.24
N MET A 116 -15.17 15.66 -10.91
CA MET A 116 -13.99 15.97 -10.09
C MET A 116 -12.92 14.87 -10.16
N PHE A 117 -13.29 13.61 -10.36
CA PHE A 117 -12.30 12.52 -10.49
C PHE A 117 -11.43 12.65 -11.74
N GLU A 118 -11.94 13.32 -12.77
CA GLU A 118 -11.23 13.56 -14.03
C GLU A 118 -10.35 14.83 -14.00
N ARG A 119 -10.49 15.68 -12.97
CA ARG A 119 -9.70 16.90 -12.85
C ARG A 119 -8.32 16.61 -12.27
N SER A 120 -7.28 17.06 -12.97
CA SER A 120 -5.89 16.85 -12.54
C SER A 120 -5.50 17.74 -11.37
N ASN A 121 -6.03 18.97 -11.30
CA ASN A 121 -5.71 19.95 -10.26
C ASN A 121 -6.98 20.43 -9.56
N PHE A 122 -6.89 20.64 -8.25
CA PHE A 122 -7.91 21.32 -7.43
C PHE A 122 -7.35 22.66 -6.96
N ASP A 123 -8.20 23.67 -6.83
CA ASP A 123 -7.83 24.92 -6.17
C ASP A 123 -7.73 24.71 -4.66
N SER A 124 -7.10 25.67 -3.95
CA SER A 124 -6.85 25.55 -2.51
C SER A 124 -8.15 25.44 -1.70
N GLU A 125 -9.21 26.11 -2.12
CA GLU A 125 -10.52 26.05 -1.44
C GLU A 125 -11.17 24.67 -1.57
N LEU A 126 -11.08 24.07 -2.75
CA LEU A 126 -11.60 22.74 -3.02
C LEU A 126 -10.78 21.66 -2.32
N VAL A 127 -9.45 21.81 -2.26
CA VAL A 127 -8.59 20.93 -1.46
C VAL A 127 -9.03 20.97 0.00
N GLN A 128 -9.21 22.15 0.60
CA GLN A 128 -9.66 22.28 1.98
C GLN A 128 -11.01 21.59 2.20
N ARG A 129 -12.00 21.88 1.35
CA ARG A 129 -13.34 21.30 1.48
C ARG A 129 -13.33 19.77 1.35
N VAL A 130 -12.52 19.24 0.44
CA VAL A 130 -12.36 17.80 0.24
C VAL A 130 -11.68 17.15 1.44
N SER A 131 -10.62 17.77 1.95
CA SER A 131 -9.91 17.32 3.15
C SER A 131 -10.82 17.29 4.38
N ASP A 132 -11.61 18.33 4.60
CA ASP A 132 -12.60 18.40 5.69
C ASP A 132 -13.66 17.28 5.55
N ALA A 133 -14.16 17.05 4.34
CA ALA A 133 -15.13 15.99 4.09
C ALA A 133 -14.54 14.57 4.28
N LEU A 134 -13.24 14.40 4.04
CA LEU A 134 -12.51 13.15 4.25
C LEU A 134 -12.01 12.98 5.70
N GLY A 135 -12.06 14.04 6.52
CA GLY A 135 -11.49 14.06 7.87
C GLY A 135 -9.98 13.84 7.84
N ILE A 136 -9.28 14.54 6.95
CA ILE A 136 -7.83 14.54 6.81
C ILE A 136 -7.35 15.99 6.66
N THR A 137 -6.05 16.24 6.79
CA THR A 137 -5.49 17.56 6.52
C THR A 137 -5.31 17.81 5.01
N PRO A 138 -5.24 19.07 4.56
CA PRO A 138 -4.83 19.40 3.19
C PRO A 138 -3.49 18.79 2.80
N ASP A 139 -2.54 18.78 3.74
CA ASP A 139 -1.23 18.18 3.53
C ASP A 139 -1.33 16.67 3.31
N GLU A 140 -2.13 15.94 4.10
CA GLU A 140 -2.37 14.50 3.91
C GLU A 140 -3.02 14.18 2.55
N PHE A 141 -3.87 15.08 2.05
CA PHE A 141 -4.47 14.95 0.73
C PHE A 141 -3.43 15.11 -0.39
N LEU A 142 -2.58 16.14 -0.29
CA LEU A 142 -1.56 16.49 -1.28
C LEU A 142 -0.32 15.59 -1.21
N GLN A 143 -0.04 15.00 -0.06
CA GLN A 143 1.07 14.08 0.12
C GLN A 143 0.89 12.84 -0.76
N THR A 144 1.72 12.78 -1.80
CA THR A 144 2.01 11.57 -2.56
C THR A 144 3.40 11.14 -2.11
N ASN A 145 3.47 10.19 -1.17
CA ASN A 145 4.68 9.69 -0.49
C ASN A 145 5.26 10.62 0.59
N PRO A 146 5.38 10.14 1.85
CA PRO A 146 6.27 10.73 2.87
C PRO A 146 7.76 10.67 2.50
N GLN A 147 8.16 9.89 1.49
CA GLN A 147 9.56 9.76 1.07
C GLN A 147 10.03 10.80 0.04
N ASN A 148 9.18 11.74 -0.38
CA ASN A 148 9.60 12.86 -1.23
C ASN A 148 9.75 14.19 -0.50
N GLN A 149 9.73 14.20 0.84
CA GLN A 149 10.39 15.27 1.59
C GLN A 149 11.89 15.05 1.50
N VAL A 150 12.46 15.39 0.34
CA VAL A 150 13.86 15.76 0.29
C VAL A 150 13.90 17.10 1.00
N SER A 151 14.16 17.06 2.31
CA SER A 151 14.60 18.24 3.03
C SER A 151 15.83 18.75 2.28
N GLU A 152 15.73 19.94 1.70
CA GLU A 152 16.87 20.78 1.40
C GLU A 152 17.53 21.15 2.73
N ASP A 153 18.29 20.23 3.32
CA ASP A 153 19.39 20.44 4.25
C ASP A 153 19.76 19.11 4.95
N GLY A 154 21.04 18.73 4.85
CA GLY A 154 21.72 17.89 5.85
C GLY A 154 21.78 16.38 5.62
N GLU A 155 22.75 15.98 4.79
CA GLU A 155 23.48 14.69 4.77
C GLU A 155 22.75 13.34 4.54
N PRO A 156 23.37 12.42 3.75
CA PRO A 156 22.72 11.24 3.23
C PRO A 156 22.94 10.03 4.14
N HIS A 157 21.94 9.68 4.95
CA HIS A 157 21.84 8.33 5.51
C HIS A 157 20.96 7.45 4.63
N LEU A 158 21.31 7.38 3.33
CA LEU A 158 20.87 6.29 2.47
C LEU A 158 21.64 5.05 2.90
N ILE A 159 21.05 4.27 3.81
CA ILE A 159 21.48 2.88 3.97
C ILE A 159 21.29 2.24 2.60
N ASP A 160 22.40 1.98 1.90
CA ASP A 160 22.38 1.48 0.53
C ASP A 160 21.83 0.05 0.54
N TRP A 161 20.52 -0.07 0.30
CA TRP A 161 19.83 -1.34 0.20
C TRP A 161 20.48 -2.27 -0.83
N ARG A 162 21.25 -1.73 -1.77
CA ARG A 162 22.08 -2.48 -2.70
C ARG A 162 23.20 -3.25 -1.99
N GLU A 163 23.86 -2.63 -1.02
CA GLU A 163 24.95 -3.25 -0.25
C GLU A 163 24.43 -4.39 0.62
N LYS A 164 23.31 -4.17 1.33
CA LYS A 164 22.61 -5.24 2.08
C LYS A 164 22.14 -6.38 1.18
N TYR A 165 21.66 -6.06 -0.03
CA TYR A 165 21.26 -7.08 -0.99
C TYR A 165 22.46 -7.91 -1.47
N TYR A 166 23.60 -7.28 -1.75
CA TYR A 166 24.81 -7.99 -2.15
C TYR A 166 25.36 -8.88 -1.04
N GLU A 167 25.39 -8.39 0.21
CA GLU A 167 25.82 -9.17 1.36
C GLU A 167 24.95 -10.42 1.56
N LEU A 168 23.62 -10.26 1.45
CA LEU A 168 22.69 -11.39 1.51
C LEU A 168 22.92 -12.41 0.38
N LEU A 169 23.21 -11.92 -0.83
CA LEU A 169 23.47 -12.76 -2.00
C LEU A 169 24.76 -13.57 -1.83
N GLU A 170 25.79 -12.97 -1.24
CA GLU A 170 27.07 -13.61 -0.97
C GLU A 170 26.92 -14.71 0.10
N ILE A 171 26.21 -14.41 1.20
CA ILE A 171 25.88 -15.40 2.24
C ILE A 171 25.12 -16.59 1.64
N HIS A 172 24.10 -16.33 0.81
CA HIS A 172 23.31 -17.39 0.18
C HIS A 172 24.17 -18.25 -0.76
N THR A 173 25.03 -17.63 -1.55
CA THR A 173 25.94 -18.33 -2.47
C THR A 173 26.93 -19.22 -1.71
N LYS A 174 27.45 -18.73 -0.57
CA LYS A 174 28.35 -19.50 0.30
C LYS A 174 27.66 -20.73 0.88
N ILE A 175 26.45 -20.57 1.45
CA ILE A 175 25.67 -21.68 2.01
C ILE A 175 25.36 -22.75 0.94
N LEU A 176 25.01 -22.33 -0.28
CA LEU A 176 24.76 -23.28 -1.37
C LEU A 176 26.00 -24.09 -1.75
N ARG A 177 27.19 -23.48 -1.73
CA ARG A 177 28.45 -24.20 -2.00
C ARG A 177 28.77 -25.19 -0.89
N GLU A 178 28.68 -24.76 0.37
CA GLU A 178 28.92 -25.62 1.53
C GLU A 178 27.95 -26.82 1.55
N TYR A 179 26.68 -26.59 1.20
CA TYR A 179 25.69 -27.66 1.07
C TYR A 179 26.03 -28.64 -0.08
N ALA A 180 26.47 -28.14 -1.23
CA ALA A 180 26.89 -28.97 -2.35
C ALA A 180 28.10 -29.84 -2.00
N ASP A 181 29.08 -29.30 -1.27
CA ASP A 181 30.28 -30.01 -0.83
C ASP A 181 29.97 -31.02 0.28
N TYR A 182 29.07 -30.68 1.21
CA TYR A 182 28.54 -31.61 2.20
C TYR A 182 27.84 -32.80 1.53
N LYS A 183 26.98 -32.54 0.53
CA LYS A 183 26.26 -33.59 -0.20
C LYS A 183 27.21 -34.55 -0.91
N LYS A 184 28.23 -34.03 -1.62
CA LYS A 184 29.28 -34.86 -2.25
C LYS A 184 30.06 -35.71 -1.23
N SER A 185 30.32 -35.16 -0.04
CA SER A 185 31.02 -35.86 1.03
C SER A 185 30.18 -36.96 1.71
N GLN A 186 28.85 -36.86 1.65
CA GLN A 186 27.94 -37.92 2.09
C GLN A 186 27.82 -39.02 1.02
N GLU A 187 27.79 -38.65 -0.26
CA GLU A 187 27.77 -39.60 -1.37
C GLU A 187 29.07 -40.42 -1.49
N SER A 188 30.23 -39.86 -1.11
CA SER A 188 31.51 -40.59 -1.10
C SER A 188 31.73 -41.48 0.13
N LYS A 189 30.99 -41.28 1.21
CA LYS A 189 31.03 -42.12 2.43
C LYS A 189 30.00 -43.26 2.43
N GLY A 190 29.12 -43.29 1.44
CA GLY A 190 28.10 -44.32 1.23
C GLY A 190 28.51 -45.45 0.27
N LEU A 191 29.80 -45.52 -0.13
CA LEU A 191 30.39 -46.62 -0.90
C LEU A 191 31.34 -47.44 -0.04
#